data_AF-A0A954DE19-F1
#
_entry.id   AF-A0A954DE19-F1
#
_cell.length_a   1.000
_cell.length_b   1.000
_cell.length_c   1.000
_cell.angle_alpha   90.00
_cell.angle_beta   90.00
_cell.angle_gamma   90.00
#
_symmetry.space_group_name_H-M   'P 1'
#
loop_
_entity.id
_entity.type
_entity.pdbx_description
1 polymer ?
#
loop_
_entity_poly.entity_id
_entity_poly.type
_entity_poly.pdbx_seq_one_letter_code
_entity_poly.pdbx_strand_id
1 'polypeptide(L)'
;MRTLLPTALAFGLLAGQVVVAQDTVPDGFLNITGSGSTAYPLGSASPMRIQYLYDASEFAKPVLSIKELAIRAQENGTYGAKTGIELEIRLSSSRYDIFNASTTFASNRGANEVVAFTKKMINTPAFTAMNPQPFAIVFKLDTAFVYTRLSGNLLIEYVMTQAVSGSLSQDTEFSRSAVVTAVGTPCVTASQSVSGGTSTSASSTLTFRLSGGPISGVAAHVLGFQKLAAPVPLPFGNCPLYINPLLVFGVVTNASGSASMTYPIPLGTRTTAGPIVYGQWISGLLSTSWNSTQAHEVILGGYLPHGRIYDLTGTTSPTGSVQVGSGIVHRIQ
;
A
#
# COMPACT_ATOMS: atom_id res chain seq x y z
N MET A 1 -35.31 66.75 9.99
CA MET A 1 -35.81 65.36 9.86
C MET A 1 -34.69 64.50 9.29
N ARG A 2 -34.04 63.68 10.12
CA ARG A 2 -33.01 62.71 9.70
C ARG A 2 -33.62 61.32 9.84
N THR A 3 -33.91 60.71 8.69
CA THR A 3 -34.51 59.39 8.56
C THR A 3 -33.44 58.33 8.80
N LEU A 4 -33.53 57.60 9.91
CA LEU A 4 -32.67 56.45 10.23
C LEU A 4 -33.15 55.24 9.42
N LEU A 5 -32.31 54.74 8.50
CA LEU A 5 -32.54 53.45 7.82
C LEU A 5 -32.17 52.30 8.77
N PRO A 6 -33.01 51.26 8.90
CA PRO A 6 -32.66 50.06 9.65
C PRO A 6 -31.75 49.17 8.81
N THR A 7 -30.53 48.95 9.29
CA THR A 7 -29.60 47.96 8.72
C THR A 7 -30.08 46.56 9.11
N ALA A 8 -30.72 45.85 8.17
CA ALA A 8 -31.12 44.47 8.36
C ALA A 8 -29.88 43.56 8.33
N LEU A 9 -29.55 42.98 9.48
CA LEU A 9 -28.47 42.00 9.63
C LEU A 9 -28.94 40.64 9.09
N ALA A 10 -28.54 40.30 7.87
CA ALA A 10 -28.84 39.00 7.27
C ALA A 10 -27.97 37.90 7.92
N PHE A 11 -28.56 37.12 8.82
CA PHE A 11 -27.97 35.86 9.29
C PHE A 11 -28.01 34.84 8.16
N GLY A 12 -26.90 34.73 7.41
CA GLY A 12 -26.71 33.68 6.42
C GLY A 12 -26.60 32.33 7.12
N LEU A 13 -27.63 31.50 7.00
CA LEU A 13 -27.62 30.12 7.45
C LEU A 13 -26.63 29.35 6.56
N LEU A 14 -25.38 29.22 7.03
CA LEU A 14 -24.40 28.33 6.40
C LEU A 14 -24.86 26.89 6.64
N ALA A 15 -25.55 26.31 5.66
CA ALA A 15 -25.78 24.88 5.61
C ALA A 15 -24.42 24.19 5.49
N GLY A 16 -23.83 23.79 6.61
CA GLY A 16 -22.61 23.01 6.65
C GLY A 16 -22.85 21.70 5.90
N GLN A 17 -22.15 21.50 4.79
CA GLN A 17 -22.19 20.23 4.09
C GLN A 17 -21.61 19.16 5.01
N VAL A 18 -22.42 18.16 5.35
CA VAL A 18 -21.92 16.96 6.00
C VAL A 18 -21.03 16.26 4.99
N VAL A 19 -19.72 16.42 5.14
CA VAL A 19 -18.75 15.64 4.37
C VAL A 19 -18.90 14.19 4.84
N VAL A 20 -19.58 13.38 4.04
CA VAL A 20 -19.60 11.93 4.25
C VAL A 20 -18.15 11.49 4.05
N ALA A 21 -17.50 11.14 5.15
CA ALA A 21 -16.08 10.82 5.14
C ALA A 21 -15.86 9.53 4.34
N GLN A 22 -15.37 9.68 3.11
CA GLN A 22 -15.01 8.60 2.20
C GLN A 22 -13.67 8.01 2.65
N ASP A 23 -13.53 6.70 2.59
CA ASP A 23 -12.26 6.02 2.82
C ASP A 23 -11.88 5.23 1.56
N THR A 24 -10.59 5.05 1.31
CA THR A 24 -10.11 4.17 0.24
C THR A 24 -9.30 3.06 0.85
N VAL A 25 -9.54 1.83 0.40
CA VAL A 25 -8.75 0.68 0.80
C VAL A 25 -8.15 0.02 -0.44
N PRO A 26 -6.82 -0.06 -0.53
CA PRO A 26 -5.83 0.37 0.47
C PRO A 26 -5.78 1.90 0.68
N ASP A 27 -5.32 2.33 1.86
CA ASP A 27 -5.23 3.76 2.19
C ASP A 27 -4.17 4.47 1.30
N GLY A 28 -4.40 5.76 1.04
CA GLY A 28 -3.55 6.55 0.14
C GLY A 28 -3.85 6.41 -1.36
N PHE A 29 -4.72 5.49 -1.77
CA PHE A 29 -5.03 5.28 -3.20
C PHE A 29 -6.13 6.17 -3.75
N LEU A 30 -6.71 7.09 -2.97
CA LEU A 30 -7.76 8.00 -3.47
C LEU A 30 -7.36 8.75 -4.75
N ASN A 31 -6.12 9.23 -4.82
CA ASN A 31 -5.63 10.08 -5.92
C ASN A 31 -4.40 9.49 -6.64
N ILE A 32 -4.12 8.20 -6.47
CA ILE A 32 -2.94 7.53 -7.03
C ILE A 32 -3.40 6.23 -7.69
N THR A 33 -3.05 5.98 -8.95
CA THR A 33 -3.30 4.69 -9.62
C THR A 33 -2.33 3.61 -9.12
N GLY A 34 -2.82 2.38 -8.98
CA GLY A 34 -1.99 1.25 -8.62
C GLY A 34 -1.05 0.80 -9.72
N SER A 35 0.03 0.13 -9.31
CA SER A 35 1.11 -0.36 -10.18
C SER A 35 0.73 -1.57 -11.04
N GLY A 36 -0.49 -2.10 -10.93
CA GLY A 36 -0.94 -3.16 -11.80
C GLY A 36 -2.45 -3.28 -11.91
N SER A 37 -2.92 -4.38 -12.47
CA SER A 37 -4.35 -4.55 -12.71
C SER A 37 -4.83 -5.99 -12.64
N THR A 38 -6.14 -6.16 -12.53
CA THR A 38 -6.78 -7.47 -12.64
C THR A 38 -8.14 -7.41 -13.32
N ALA A 39 -8.48 -8.45 -14.06
CA ALA A 39 -9.81 -8.61 -14.65
C ALA A 39 -10.87 -9.16 -13.66
N TYR A 40 -10.56 -9.29 -12.38
CA TYR A 40 -11.47 -9.91 -11.41
C TYR A 40 -12.00 -8.89 -10.40
N PRO A 41 -13.30 -8.96 -10.03
CA PRO A 41 -14.29 -9.89 -10.55
C PRO A 41 -14.87 -9.54 -11.93
N LEU A 42 -14.97 -8.25 -12.29
CA LEU A 42 -15.93 -7.82 -13.32
C LEU A 42 -15.44 -7.95 -14.76
N GLY A 43 -14.15 -8.17 -14.98
CA GLY A 43 -13.56 -8.40 -16.31
C GLY A 43 -13.63 -9.84 -16.80
N SER A 44 -14.06 -10.79 -15.97
CA SER A 44 -14.20 -12.19 -16.39
C SER A 44 -15.43 -12.42 -17.27
N ALA A 45 -15.32 -13.44 -18.12
CA ALA A 45 -16.41 -13.97 -18.93
C ALA A 45 -17.05 -15.22 -18.31
N SER A 46 -16.54 -15.71 -17.18
CA SER A 46 -17.02 -16.92 -16.50
C SER A 46 -17.52 -16.60 -15.09
N PRO A 47 -18.54 -17.35 -14.61
CA PRO A 47 -18.93 -17.31 -13.21
C PRO A 47 -17.73 -17.55 -12.29
N MET A 48 -17.67 -16.82 -11.18
CA MET A 48 -16.55 -16.92 -10.25
C MET A 48 -16.92 -16.56 -8.83
N ARG A 49 -16.01 -16.90 -7.93
CA ARG A 49 -16.03 -16.45 -6.55
C ARG A 49 -14.67 -15.87 -6.18
N ILE A 50 -14.67 -14.69 -5.59
CA ILE A 50 -13.45 -14.03 -5.13
C ILE A 50 -13.69 -13.30 -3.82
N GLN A 51 -12.75 -13.46 -2.89
CA GLN A 51 -12.66 -12.69 -1.66
C GLN A 51 -11.49 -11.75 -1.77
N TYR A 52 -11.68 -10.49 -1.39
CA TYR A 52 -10.61 -9.54 -1.09
C TYR A 52 -10.53 -9.36 0.41
N LEU A 53 -9.32 -9.45 0.94
CA LEU A 53 -9.03 -9.27 2.36
C LEU A 53 -8.17 -8.02 2.52
N TYR A 54 -8.60 -7.07 3.34
CA TYR A 54 -7.90 -5.82 3.64
C TYR A 54 -7.55 -5.77 5.13
N ASP A 55 -6.28 -5.54 5.45
CA ASP A 55 -5.84 -5.47 6.83
C ASP A 55 -6.50 -4.31 7.59
N ALA A 56 -6.79 -4.52 8.87
CA ALA A 56 -7.35 -3.52 9.74
C ALA A 56 -6.49 -2.24 9.83
N SER A 57 -5.19 -2.30 9.56
CA SER A 57 -4.31 -1.13 9.50
C SER A 57 -4.60 -0.17 8.35
N GLU A 58 -5.26 -0.64 7.29
CA GLU A 58 -5.61 0.16 6.10
C GLU A 58 -6.78 1.13 6.33
N PHE A 59 -7.39 1.10 7.51
CA PHE A 59 -8.56 1.91 7.82
C PHE A 59 -8.20 3.00 8.83
N ALA A 60 -8.34 4.26 8.44
CA ALA A 60 -8.07 5.38 9.34
C ALA A 60 -9.05 5.41 10.51
N LYS A 61 -10.32 5.03 10.27
CA LYS A 61 -11.38 5.08 11.30
C LYS A 61 -11.49 3.76 12.07
N PRO A 62 -11.72 3.80 13.39
CA PRO A 62 -11.91 2.59 14.21
C PRO A 62 -13.21 1.84 13.91
N VAL A 63 -14.24 2.57 13.46
CA VAL A 63 -15.57 2.04 13.10
C VAL A 63 -16.03 2.71 11.80
N LEU A 64 -16.56 1.91 10.88
CA LEU A 64 -17.06 2.33 9.57
C LEU A 64 -18.43 1.72 9.32
N SER A 65 -19.38 2.52 8.84
CA SER A 65 -20.68 2.03 8.36
C SER A 65 -20.64 2.00 6.84
N ILE A 66 -20.31 0.86 6.25
CA ILE A 66 -20.18 0.69 4.80
C ILE A 66 -21.57 0.50 4.19
N LYS A 67 -21.98 1.45 3.35
CA LYS A 67 -23.24 1.50 2.60
C LYS A 67 -22.99 1.52 1.09
N GLU A 68 -21.79 1.91 0.66
CA GLU A 68 -21.38 1.92 -0.73
C GLU A 68 -20.00 1.29 -0.87
N LEU A 69 -19.84 0.45 -1.90
CA LEU A 69 -18.54 0.07 -2.44
C LEU A 69 -18.43 0.67 -3.82
N ALA A 70 -17.33 1.33 -4.12
CA ALA A 70 -17.03 1.74 -5.48
C ALA A 70 -15.65 1.25 -5.89
N ILE A 71 -15.53 0.82 -7.14
CA ILE A 71 -14.27 0.38 -7.73
C ILE A 71 -13.93 1.27 -8.91
N ARG A 72 -12.63 1.40 -9.18
CA ARG A 72 -12.13 2.07 -10.38
C ARG A 72 -11.44 1.07 -11.30
N ALA A 73 -11.48 1.37 -12.58
CA ALA A 73 -10.72 0.61 -13.57
C ALA A 73 -9.24 1.00 -13.56
N GLN A 74 -8.41 0.14 -14.13
CA GLN A 74 -7.02 0.47 -14.42
C GLN A 74 -6.94 1.60 -15.44
N GLU A 75 -5.91 2.44 -15.31
CA GLU A 75 -5.55 3.47 -16.28
C GLU A 75 -5.35 2.91 -17.71
N ASN A 76 -5.46 3.80 -18.70
CA ASN A 76 -5.05 3.57 -20.09
C ASN A 76 -5.82 2.46 -20.85
N GLY A 77 -7.15 2.38 -20.65
CA GLY A 77 -8.02 1.46 -21.39
C GLY A 77 -9.35 2.11 -21.80
N THR A 78 -9.93 1.62 -22.91
CA THR A 78 -11.33 1.89 -23.26
C THR A 78 -12.15 0.67 -22.90
N TYR A 79 -13.08 0.83 -21.97
CA TYR A 79 -13.91 -0.26 -21.48
C TYR A 79 -15.33 -0.10 -22.02
N GLY A 80 -15.80 -1.14 -22.72
CA GLY A 80 -17.18 -1.21 -23.17
C GLY A 80 -18.15 -1.42 -22.01
N ALA A 81 -19.41 -1.05 -22.19
CA ALA A 81 -20.44 -1.39 -21.23
C ALA A 81 -20.57 -2.92 -21.15
N LYS A 82 -20.73 -3.46 -19.94
CA LYS A 82 -21.08 -4.86 -19.73
C LYS A 82 -22.48 -4.91 -19.17
N THR A 83 -23.36 -5.66 -19.81
CA THR A 83 -24.75 -5.81 -19.37
C THR A 83 -25.03 -7.26 -19.01
N GLY A 84 -25.82 -7.46 -17.96
CA GLY A 84 -26.25 -8.81 -17.60
C GLY A 84 -25.26 -9.60 -16.72
N ILE A 85 -24.56 -8.93 -15.81
CA ILE A 85 -23.76 -9.60 -14.77
C ILE A 85 -24.67 -9.90 -13.57
N GLU A 86 -24.77 -11.14 -13.13
CA GLU A 86 -25.50 -11.49 -11.89
C GLU A 86 -24.50 -11.50 -10.72
N LEU A 87 -24.65 -10.57 -9.79
CA LEU A 87 -23.70 -10.35 -8.71
C LEU A 87 -24.36 -10.33 -7.33
N GLU A 88 -23.74 -11.00 -6.38
CA GLU A 88 -23.96 -10.87 -4.93
C GLU A 88 -22.65 -10.40 -4.27
N ILE A 89 -22.74 -9.50 -3.29
CA ILE A 89 -21.58 -9.06 -2.50
C ILE A 89 -21.84 -9.34 -1.03
N ARG A 90 -20.88 -10.00 -0.38
CA ARG A 90 -20.90 -10.28 1.06
C ARG A 90 -19.75 -9.57 1.75
N LEU A 91 -20.02 -9.06 2.95
CA LEU A 91 -19.02 -8.44 3.80
C LEU A 91 -18.95 -9.21 5.12
N SER A 92 -17.75 -9.34 5.65
CA SER A 92 -17.52 -9.86 7.01
C SER A 92 -16.20 -9.28 7.54
N SER A 93 -15.95 -9.42 8.84
CA SER A 93 -14.57 -9.32 9.33
C SER A 93 -13.88 -10.67 9.19
N SER A 94 -12.54 -10.69 9.23
CA SER A 94 -11.74 -11.91 9.23
C SER A 94 -10.69 -11.85 10.32
N ARG A 95 -10.49 -12.98 11.01
CA ARG A 95 -9.38 -13.13 11.97
C ARG A 95 -8.05 -13.44 11.29
N TYR A 96 -8.07 -13.81 10.02
CA TYR A 96 -6.87 -14.16 9.28
C TYR A 96 -6.22 -12.89 8.74
N ASP A 97 -4.90 -12.79 8.88
CA ASP A 97 -4.11 -11.88 8.06
C ASP A 97 -3.96 -12.44 6.63
N ILE A 98 -3.44 -11.59 5.76
CA ILE A 98 -3.23 -11.91 4.35
C ILE A 98 -2.31 -13.11 4.11
N PHE A 99 -1.29 -13.30 4.94
CA PHE A 99 -0.31 -14.38 4.80
C PHE A 99 -0.87 -15.71 5.31
N ASN A 100 -1.87 -15.65 6.20
CA ASN A 100 -2.51 -16.79 6.83
C ASN A 100 -3.94 -17.04 6.29
N ALA A 101 -4.36 -16.35 5.23
CA ALA A 101 -5.66 -16.57 4.60
C ALA A 101 -5.80 -18.04 4.16
N SER A 102 -6.97 -18.63 4.42
CA SER A 102 -7.28 -20.01 4.04
C SER A 102 -7.63 -20.09 2.55
N THR A 103 -7.24 -21.18 1.90
CA THR A 103 -7.77 -21.52 0.57
C THR A 103 -9.27 -21.83 0.63
N THR A 104 -9.82 -22.18 1.79
CA THR A 104 -11.25 -22.45 1.97
C THR A 104 -12.02 -21.16 2.25
N PHE A 105 -12.89 -20.76 1.31
CA PHE A 105 -13.61 -19.48 1.36
C PHE A 105 -14.39 -19.27 2.67
N ALA A 106 -15.09 -20.31 3.14
CA ALA A 106 -15.91 -20.22 4.35
C ALA A 106 -15.07 -19.98 5.61
N SER A 107 -13.83 -20.49 5.65
CA SER A 107 -12.93 -20.30 6.78
C SER A 107 -12.48 -18.85 6.93
N ASN A 108 -12.41 -18.08 5.84
CA ASN A 108 -11.96 -16.69 5.89
C ASN A 108 -13.00 -15.73 6.47
N ARG A 109 -14.27 -16.14 6.58
CA ARG A 109 -15.36 -15.29 7.03
C ARG A 109 -15.47 -15.26 8.54
N GLY A 110 -15.81 -14.09 9.07
CA GLY A 110 -16.13 -13.88 10.48
C GLY A 110 -17.59 -14.22 10.78
N ALA A 111 -17.91 -14.27 12.07
CA ALA A 111 -19.26 -14.54 12.56
C ALA A 111 -20.28 -13.43 12.20
N ASN A 112 -19.81 -12.26 11.77
CA ASN A 112 -20.60 -11.11 11.36
C ASN A 112 -20.84 -11.05 9.84
N GLU A 113 -20.80 -12.19 9.13
CA GLU A 113 -21.10 -12.21 7.68
C GLU A 113 -22.49 -11.61 7.38
N VAL A 114 -22.53 -10.70 6.40
CA VAL A 114 -23.74 -10.08 5.87
C VAL A 114 -23.71 -10.15 4.35
N VAL A 115 -24.83 -10.57 3.73
CA VAL A 115 -25.09 -10.35 2.31
C VAL A 115 -25.46 -8.87 2.13
N ALA A 116 -24.47 -8.03 1.86
CA ALA A 116 -24.64 -6.58 1.81
C ALA A 116 -25.23 -6.11 0.48
N PHE A 117 -24.98 -6.84 -0.61
CA PHE A 117 -25.59 -6.61 -1.92
C PHE A 117 -26.30 -7.89 -2.35
N THR A 118 -27.63 -7.88 -2.27
CA THR A 118 -28.47 -9.03 -2.62
C THR A 118 -28.31 -9.33 -4.10
N LYS A 119 -28.22 -10.62 -4.42
CA LYS A 119 -28.03 -11.12 -5.79
C LYS A 119 -29.00 -10.44 -6.77
N LYS A 120 -28.45 -9.76 -7.78
CA LYS A 120 -29.23 -9.14 -8.86
C LYS A 120 -28.39 -8.89 -10.10
N MET A 121 -29.07 -8.65 -11.22
CA MET A 121 -28.45 -8.25 -12.47
C MET A 121 -27.94 -6.81 -12.36
N ILE A 122 -26.69 -6.59 -12.74
CA ILE A 122 -26.06 -5.28 -12.83
C ILE A 122 -25.50 -5.05 -14.22
N ASN A 123 -25.27 -3.78 -14.52
CA ASN A 123 -24.55 -3.34 -15.72
C ASN A 123 -23.38 -2.45 -15.29
N THR A 124 -22.24 -2.56 -15.97
CA THR A 124 -21.15 -1.59 -15.83
C THR A 124 -21.22 -0.58 -16.98
N PRO A 125 -21.00 0.72 -16.72
CA PRO A 125 -21.00 1.72 -17.78
C PRO A 125 -19.82 1.52 -18.73
N ALA A 126 -19.96 2.00 -19.97
CA ALA A 126 -18.81 2.20 -20.85
C ALA A 126 -18.06 3.45 -20.41
N PHE A 127 -16.73 3.43 -20.45
CA PHE A 127 -15.91 4.61 -20.18
C PHE A 127 -14.49 4.44 -20.70
N THR A 128 -13.85 5.57 -20.96
CA THR A 128 -12.40 5.65 -21.21
C THR A 128 -11.70 5.94 -19.89
N ALA A 129 -10.71 5.13 -19.54
CA ALA A 129 -9.97 5.34 -18.31
C ALA A 129 -9.02 6.54 -18.41
N MET A 130 -8.96 7.32 -17.33
CA MET A 130 -8.03 8.41 -17.09
C MET A 130 -7.11 8.07 -15.91
N ASN A 131 -6.14 8.94 -15.59
CA ASN A 131 -5.15 8.71 -14.54
C ASN A 131 -5.18 9.84 -13.47
N PRO A 132 -5.58 9.58 -12.22
CA PRO A 132 -6.24 8.36 -11.74
C PRO A 132 -7.69 8.26 -12.22
N GLN A 133 -8.18 7.04 -12.41
CA GLN A 133 -9.57 6.81 -12.83
C GLN A 133 -10.54 7.09 -11.68
N PRO A 134 -11.64 7.84 -11.91
CA PRO A 134 -12.70 7.96 -10.92
C PRO A 134 -13.30 6.60 -10.55
N PHE A 135 -13.77 6.47 -9.31
CA PHE A 135 -14.53 5.30 -8.85
C PHE A 135 -15.93 5.27 -9.50
N ALA A 136 -15.97 4.79 -10.75
CA ALA A 136 -17.13 4.88 -11.64
C ALA A 136 -18.10 3.70 -11.52
N ILE A 137 -17.65 2.56 -11.00
CA ILE A 137 -18.50 1.38 -10.81
C ILE A 137 -18.90 1.34 -9.34
N VAL A 138 -20.16 1.68 -9.08
CA VAL A 138 -20.67 1.93 -7.74
C VAL A 138 -21.74 0.91 -7.37
N PHE A 139 -21.56 0.28 -6.21
CA PHE A 139 -22.48 -0.67 -5.59
C PHE A 139 -23.08 -0.04 -4.35
N LYS A 140 -24.34 0.41 -4.46
CA LYS A 140 -25.15 0.77 -3.29
C LYS A 140 -25.60 -0.52 -2.61
N LEU A 141 -25.13 -0.74 -1.38
CA LEU A 141 -25.42 -1.93 -0.62
C LEU A 141 -26.88 -1.89 -0.16
N ASP A 142 -27.57 -3.03 -0.27
CA ASP A 142 -28.93 -3.23 0.20
C ASP A 142 -28.98 -3.27 1.74
N THR A 143 -27.92 -3.78 2.36
CA THR A 143 -27.73 -3.80 3.82
C THR A 143 -26.40 -3.16 4.16
N ALA A 144 -26.42 -2.13 5.01
CA ALA A 144 -25.19 -1.52 5.52
C ALA A 144 -24.41 -2.51 6.39
N PHE A 145 -23.08 -2.51 6.26
CA PHE A 145 -22.19 -3.32 7.08
C PHE A 145 -21.41 -2.43 8.05
N VAL A 146 -21.56 -2.69 9.35
CA VAL A 146 -20.78 -1.99 10.39
C VAL A 146 -19.48 -2.75 10.62
N TYR A 147 -18.39 -2.20 10.11
CA TYR A 147 -17.04 -2.73 10.30
C TYR A 147 -16.35 -2.03 11.48
N THR A 148 -15.62 -2.81 12.29
CA THR A 148 -14.71 -2.28 13.30
C THR A 148 -13.37 -2.99 13.19
N ARG A 149 -12.29 -2.20 13.30
CA ARG A 149 -10.90 -2.70 13.23
C ARG A 149 -10.59 -3.70 14.35
N LEU A 150 -11.31 -3.64 15.47
CA LEU A 150 -11.14 -4.59 16.58
C LEU A 150 -11.69 -5.98 16.26
N SER A 151 -12.56 -6.12 15.25
CA SER A 151 -13.09 -7.41 14.79
C SER A 151 -12.18 -8.12 13.79
N GLY A 152 -10.98 -7.59 13.53
CA GLY A 152 -10.03 -8.08 12.55
C GLY A 152 -10.13 -7.36 11.21
N ASN A 153 -9.67 -8.03 10.16
CA ASN A 153 -9.52 -7.50 8.80
C ASN A 153 -10.87 -7.44 8.07
N LEU A 154 -11.03 -6.57 7.07
CA LEU A 154 -12.24 -6.51 6.25
C LEU A 154 -12.16 -7.53 5.11
N LEU A 155 -13.19 -8.37 4.98
CA LEU A 155 -13.34 -9.31 3.87
C LEU A 155 -14.52 -8.87 2.98
N ILE A 156 -14.26 -8.65 1.70
CA ILE A 156 -15.26 -8.36 0.67
C ILE A 156 -15.31 -9.53 -0.30
N GLU A 157 -16.43 -10.24 -0.36
CA GLU A 157 -16.63 -11.37 -1.25
C GLU A 157 -17.58 -11.02 -2.39
N TYR A 158 -17.14 -11.27 -3.61
CA TYR A 158 -17.94 -11.19 -4.82
C TYR A 158 -18.30 -12.61 -5.27
N VAL A 159 -19.60 -12.87 -5.40
CA VAL A 159 -20.12 -14.11 -5.97
C VAL A 159 -20.83 -13.75 -7.28
N MET A 160 -20.20 -14.08 -8.40
CA MET A 160 -20.70 -13.79 -9.73
C MET A 160 -21.20 -15.07 -10.38
N THR A 161 -22.52 -15.27 -10.39
CA THR A 161 -23.18 -16.49 -10.94
C THR A 161 -23.43 -16.41 -12.43
N GLN A 162 -23.52 -15.20 -12.98
CA GLN A 162 -23.56 -14.95 -14.42
C GLN A 162 -22.55 -13.86 -14.77
N ALA A 163 -21.70 -14.14 -15.75
CA ALA A 163 -20.72 -13.22 -16.28
C ALA A 163 -20.96 -13.02 -17.78
N VAL A 164 -20.56 -11.86 -18.30
CA VAL A 164 -20.67 -11.53 -19.72
C VAL A 164 -19.27 -11.24 -20.25
N SER A 165 -19.02 -11.63 -21.50
CA SER A 165 -17.76 -11.32 -22.17
C SER A 165 -17.54 -9.81 -22.26
N GLY A 166 -16.28 -9.39 -22.26
CA GLY A 166 -15.89 -7.98 -22.31
C GLY A 166 -14.73 -7.69 -21.37
N SER A 167 -13.84 -6.79 -21.79
CA SER A 167 -12.70 -6.37 -21.00
C SER A 167 -13.11 -5.34 -19.95
N LEU A 168 -12.70 -5.57 -18.72
CA LEU A 168 -12.69 -4.58 -17.66
C LEU A 168 -11.53 -4.92 -16.73
N SER A 169 -10.47 -4.11 -16.77
CA SER A 169 -9.35 -4.26 -15.84
C SER A 169 -9.57 -3.30 -14.69
N GLN A 170 -9.47 -3.81 -13.47
CA GLN A 170 -9.64 -3.08 -12.23
C GLN A 170 -8.27 -2.71 -11.69
N ASP A 171 -8.20 -1.53 -11.10
CA ASP A 171 -6.96 -1.04 -10.52
C ASP A 171 -6.58 -1.86 -9.29
N THR A 172 -5.34 -2.33 -9.27
CA THR A 172 -4.74 -3.06 -8.17
C THR A 172 -3.37 -2.49 -7.88
N GLU A 173 -2.97 -2.44 -6.62
CA GLU A 173 -1.57 -2.33 -6.29
C GLU A 173 -1.02 -3.72 -6.00
N PHE A 174 0.02 -4.12 -6.73
CA PHE A 174 0.72 -5.39 -6.47
C PHE A 174 1.91 -5.21 -5.55
N SER A 175 2.77 -4.25 -5.84
CA SER A 175 3.97 -4.06 -5.04
C SER A 175 4.49 -2.66 -5.19
N ARG A 176 4.75 -2.02 -4.06
CA ARG A 176 5.51 -0.77 -4.06
C ARG A 176 7.00 -1.09 -4.16
N SER A 177 7.73 -0.44 -5.05
CA SER A 177 9.20 -0.45 -4.99
C SER A 177 9.68 0.30 -3.75
N ALA A 178 10.83 -0.07 -3.20
CA ALA A 178 11.45 0.75 -2.16
C ALA A 178 11.77 2.15 -2.69
N VAL A 179 11.52 3.18 -1.89
CA VAL A 179 11.90 4.55 -2.21
C VAL A 179 13.20 4.85 -1.47
N VAL A 180 14.23 5.23 -2.22
CA VAL A 180 15.57 5.51 -1.71
C VAL A 180 15.85 6.99 -1.92
N THR A 181 16.11 7.71 -0.85
CA THR A 181 16.37 9.16 -0.88
C THR A 181 17.71 9.43 -0.20
N ALA A 182 18.62 10.13 -0.87
CA ALA A 182 19.87 10.57 -0.25
C ALA A 182 19.57 11.59 0.87
N VAL A 183 20.24 11.47 2.01
CA VAL A 183 20.05 12.34 3.17
C VAL A 183 21.35 13.03 3.52
N GLY A 184 21.27 14.36 3.69
CA GLY A 184 22.41 15.17 4.08
C GLY A 184 23.37 15.44 2.91
N THR A 185 24.47 16.13 3.23
CA THR A 185 25.55 16.42 2.30
C THR A 185 26.64 15.35 2.46
N PRO A 186 26.97 14.58 1.41
CA PRO A 186 28.08 13.64 1.49
C PRO A 186 29.40 14.40 1.65
N CYS A 187 30.35 13.80 2.38
CA CYS A 187 31.74 14.26 2.37
C CYS A 187 32.53 13.38 1.38
N VAL A 188 33.29 14.03 0.48
CA VAL A 188 34.15 13.47 -0.60
C VAL A 188 33.47 12.49 -1.58
N THR A 189 34.28 11.84 -2.43
CA THR A 189 33.93 11.06 -3.64
C THR A 189 33.29 9.69 -3.43
N ALA A 190 33.15 9.20 -2.19
CA ALA A 190 32.50 7.89 -2.03
C ALA A 190 31.01 8.00 -2.34
N SER A 191 30.49 6.99 -3.05
CA SER A 191 29.08 6.90 -3.34
C SER A 191 28.46 5.69 -2.65
N GLN A 192 27.25 5.85 -2.16
CA GLN A 192 26.41 4.80 -1.64
C GLN A 192 25.28 4.56 -2.63
N SER A 193 25.02 3.28 -2.89
CA SER A 193 23.81 2.84 -3.57
C SER A 193 23.03 1.91 -2.66
N VAL A 194 21.71 1.92 -2.81
CA VAL A 194 20.81 1.03 -2.10
C VAL A 194 20.07 0.17 -3.12
N SER A 195 19.91 -1.11 -2.83
CA SER A 195 19.15 -2.05 -3.67
C SER A 195 18.32 -3.00 -2.80
N GLY A 196 17.29 -3.58 -3.40
CA GLY A 196 16.30 -4.36 -2.66
C GLY A 196 15.33 -3.45 -1.92
N GLY A 197 14.98 -3.78 -0.68
CA GLY A 197 14.00 -3.01 0.08
C GLY A 197 12.54 -3.37 -0.24
N THR A 198 12.32 -4.25 -1.22
CA THR A 198 11.00 -4.77 -1.58
C THR A 198 10.71 -6.06 -0.81
N SER A 199 9.79 -6.03 0.16
CA SER A 199 9.36 -7.19 0.97
C SER A 199 8.24 -7.96 0.28
N THR A 200 8.57 -8.72 -0.75
CA THR A 200 7.66 -9.64 -1.45
C THR A 200 7.85 -11.09 -1.01
N SER A 201 8.89 -11.42 -0.23
CA SER A 201 9.08 -12.78 0.27
C SER A 201 9.84 -12.81 1.59
N ALA A 202 9.86 -13.97 2.25
CA ALA A 202 10.67 -14.22 3.45
C ALA A 202 12.18 -14.01 3.21
N SER A 203 12.61 -14.08 1.94
CA SER A 203 14.00 -13.90 1.53
C SER A 203 14.31 -12.48 1.06
N SER A 204 13.36 -11.55 1.18
CA SER A 204 13.58 -10.16 0.80
C SER A 204 14.69 -9.53 1.65
N THR A 205 15.58 -8.80 0.99
CA THR A 205 16.71 -8.14 1.64
C THR A 205 16.81 -6.67 1.25
N LEU A 206 17.48 -5.91 2.11
CA LEU A 206 17.90 -4.54 1.87
C LEU A 206 19.43 -4.53 1.85
N THR A 207 20.03 -4.13 0.72
CA THR A 207 21.48 -4.07 0.59
C THR A 207 21.95 -2.64 0.38
N PHE A 208 22.82 -2.18 1.28
CA PHE A 208 23.56 -0.93 1.13
C PHE A 208 24.94 -1.24 0.60
N ARG A 209 25.35 -0.58 -0.49
CA ARG A 209 26.68 -0.71 -1.08
C ARG A 209 27.42 0.61 -1.01
N LEU A 210 28.67 0.54 -0.62
CA LEU A 210 29.66 1.60 -0.70
C LEU A 210 30.53 1.36 -1.93
N SER A 211 30.83 2.41 -2.68
CA SER A 211 31.88 2.45 -3.70
C SER A 211 32.71 3.73 -3.57
N GLY A 212 33.95 3.70 -4.05
CA GLY A 212 34.85 4.86 -3.96
C GLY A 212 35.45 5.11 -2.57
N GLY A 213 35.36 4.13 -1.67
CA GLY A 213 36.14 4.14 -0.42
C GLY A 213 37.63 3.84 -0.69
N PRO A 214 38.51 4.03 0.30
CA PRO A 214 39.92 3.67 0.16
C PRO A 214 40.08 2.17 -0.14
N ILE A 215 41.04 1.78 -0.99
CA ILE A 215 41.32 0.37 -1.29
C ILE A 215 41.89 -0.31 -0.03
N SER A 216 41.35 -1.47 0.35
CA SER A 216 41.74 -2.16 1.60
C SER A 216 41.65 -1.29 2.86
N GLY A 217 40.77 -0.27 2.82
CA GLY A 217 40.49 0.62 3.92
C GLY A 217 39.45 0.05 4.88
N VAL A 218 39.09 0.85 5.88
CA VAL A 218 38.03 0.51 6.82
C VAL A 218 36.76 1.27 6.46
N ALA A 219 35.64 0.57 6.49
CA ALA A 219 34.32 1.15 6.36
C ALA A 219 33.43 0.71 7.52
N ALA A 220 32.56 1.60 7.96
CA ALA A 220 31.51 1.33 8.92
C ALA A 220 30.16 1.63 8.27
N HIS A 221 29.21 0.70 8.38
CA HIS A 221 27.82 0.95 8.03
C HIS A 221 27.03 1.20 9.31
N VAL A 222 26.40 2.36 9.38
CA VAL A 222 25.49 2.75 10.45
C VAL A 222 24.06 2.53 9.98
N LEU A 223 23.29 1.77 10.75
CA LEU A 223 21.87 1.51 10.50
C LEU A 223 21.04 2.13 11.63
N GLY A 224 19.91 2.75 11.30
CA GLY A 224 19.00 3.34 12.28
C GLY A 224 17.57 3.49 11.76
N PHE A 225 16.66 3.91 12.64
CA PHE A 225 15.25 4.19 12.30
C PHE A 225 14.91 5.68 12.32
N GLN A 226 15.88 6.53 12.63
CA GLN A 226 15.68 7.97 12.72
C GLN A 226 16.89 8.72 12.16
N LYS A 227 16.59 9.83 11.48
CA LYS A 227 17.56 10.88 11.18
C LYS A 227 17.86 11.69 12.44
N LEU A 228 19.10 12.12 12.62
CA LEU A 228 19.49 13.07 13.65
C LEU A 228 18.88 14.46 13.36
N ALA A 229 18.45 15.16 14.41
CA ALA A 229 17.91 16.52 14.28
C ALA A 229 18.95 17.52 13.75
N ALA A 230 20.23 17.30 14.08
CA ALA A 230 21.37 18.02 13.53
C ALA A 230 22.50 17.04 13.20
N PRO A 231 23.32 17.31 12.17
CA PRO A 231 24.45 16.44 11.84
C PRO A 231 25.49 16.48 12.96
N VAL A 232 26.01 15.31 13.34
CA VAL A 232 27.04 15.18 14.40
C VAL A 232 28.40 14.99 13.73
N PRO A 233 29.42 15.83 14.00
CA PRO A 233 30.75 15.65 13.44
C PRO A 233 31.34 14.30 13.89
N LEU A 234 31.83 13.50 12.95
CA LEU A 234 32.56 12.28 13.29
C LEU A 234 33.95 12.65 13.83
N PRO A 235 34.49 11.89 14.81
CA PRO A 235 35.83 12.12 15.31
C PRO A 235 36.85 11.86 14.18
N PHE A 236 37.97 12.58 14.18
CA PHE A 236 39.06 12.39 13.21
C PHE A 236 38.68 12.69 11.74
N GLY A 237 37.66 13.51 11.48
CA GLY A 237 37.32 13.92 10.11
C GLY A 237 36.36 15.10 10.06
N ASN A 238 36.13 15.61 8.84
CA ASN A 238 35.14 16.67 8.56
C ASN A 238 33.79 16.09 8.12
N CYS A 239 33.59 14.79 8.30
CA CYS A 239 32.42 14.07 7.84
C CYS A 239 31.33 14.06 8.91
N PRO A 240 30.11 14.52 8.60
CA PRO A 240 28.99 14.47 9.53
C PRO A 240 28.28 13.11 9.53
N LEU A 241 27.83 12.67 10.70
CA LEU A 241 26.84 11.62 10.91
C LEU A 241 25.44 12.23 10.85
N TYR A 242 24.54 11.64 10.05
CA TYR A 242 23.15 12.08 9.90
C TYR A 242 22.14 11.11 10.51
N ILE A 243 22.57 9.89 10.86
CA ILE A 243 21.69 8.82 11.34
C ILE A 243 21.89 8.60 12.82
N ASN A 244 20.78 8.43 13.55
CA ASN A 244 20.81 7.99 14.93
C ASN A 244 21.18 6.48 14.95
N PRO A 245 22.39 6.11 15.40
CA PRO A 245 22.88 4.75 15.25
C PRO A 245 22.10 3.78 16.15
N LEU A 246 21.48 2.77 15.53
CA LEU A 246 20.98 1.60 16.24
C LEU A 246 22.01 0.46 16.19
N LEU A 247 22.58 0.22 15.01
CA LEU A 247 23.60 -0.79 14.78
C LEU A 247 24.75 -0.19 13.97
N VAL A 248 25.98 -0.63 14.26
CA VAL A 248 27.18 -0.23 13.54
C VAL A 248 27.97 -1.48 13.19
N PHE A 249 28.30 -1.64 11.91
CA PHE A 249 29.03 -2.80 11.40
C PHE A 249 30.32 -2.34 10.72
N GLY A 250 31.46 -2.85 11.17
CA GLY A 250 32.75 -2.63 10.52
C GLY A 250 33.01 -3.66 9.42
N VAL A 251 33.60 -3.22 8.30
CA VAL A 251 34.04 -4.07 7.20
C VAL A 251 35.26 -3.46 6.53
N VAL A 252 36.09 -4.32 5.91
CA VAL A 252 37.22 -3.88 5.09
C VAL A 252 36.73 -3.74 3.65
N THR A 253 37.03 -2.61 3.02
CA THR A 253 36.73 -2.43 1.59
C THR A 253 37.61 -3.34 0.74
N ASN A 254 37.07 -3.82 -0.37
CA ASN A 254 37.80 -4.70 -1.28
C ASN A 254 38.87 -3.95 -2.10
N ALA A 255 39.51 -4.66 -3.04
CA ALA A 255 40.51 -4.11 -3.97
C ALA A 255 39.99 -2.96 -4.85
N SER A 256 38.66 -2.81 -5.01
CA SER A 256 38.03 -1.72 -5.75
C SER A 256 37.46 -0.63 -4.82
N GLY A 257 37.83 -0.61 -3.54
CA GLY A 257 37.33 0.39 -2.58
C GLY A 257 35.83 0.26 -2.28
N SER A 258 35.27 -0.95 -2.44
CA SER A 258 33.84 -1.22 -2.30
C SER A 258 33.54 -2.09 -1.09
N ALA A 259 32.37 -1.91 -0.49
CA ALA A 259 31.86 -2.74 0.60
C ALA A 259 30.33 -2.87 0.50
N SER A 260 29.74 -3.90 1.11
CA SER A 260 28.30 -4.08 1.12
C SER A 260 27.81 -4.70 2.42
N MET A 261 26.63 -4.27 2.87
CA MET A 261 25.90 -4.85 4.00
C MET A 261 24.49 -5.20 3.55
N THR A 262 24.05 -6.41 3.86
CA THR A 262 22.74 -6.93 3.49
C THR A 262 21.96 -7.29 4.75
N TYR A 263 20.74 -6.79 4.83
CA TYR A 263 19.84 -6.98 5.96
C TYR A 263 18.60 -7.76 5.51
N PRO A 264 18.16 -8.80 6.24
CA PRO A 264 16.87 -9.42 5.98
C PRO A 264 15.74 -8.44 6.33
N ILE A 265 14.70 -8.40 5.51
CA ILE A 265 13.50 -7.60 5.79
C ILE A 265 12.44 -8.54 6.37
N PRO A 266 11.93 -8.30 7.60
CA PRO A 266 10.89 -9.14 8.15
C PRO A 266 9.61 -9.06 7.31
N LEU A 267 8.98 -10.21 7.07
CA LEU A 267 7.63 -10.27 6.50
C LEU A 267 6.65 -9.50 7.40
N GLY A 268 5.67 -8.83 6.79
CA GLY A 268 4.55 -8.21 7.51
C GLY A 268 4.83 -6.87 8.20
N THR A 269 6.01 -6.28 8.06
CA THR A 269 6.33 -4.95 8.64
C THR A 269 5.77 -3.80 7.79
N ARG A 270 4.45 -3.70 7.53
CA ARG A 270 3.94 -2.66 6.60
C ARG A 270 2.70 -1.92 7.05
N THR A 271 2.84 -0.60 7.01
CA THR A 271 1.78 0.41 6.91
C THR A 271 1.85 1.04 5.51
N THR A 272 0.83 1.78 5.10
CA THR A 272 0.80 2.52 3.80
C THR A 272 2.00 3.45 3.58
N ALA A 273 2.57 3.99 4.66
CA ALA A 273 3.81 4.78 4.59
C ALA A 273 5.06 3.93 4.33
N GLY A 274 5.03 2.63 4.67
CA GLY A 274 6.19 1.74 4.72
C GLY A 274 7.10 2.04 5.93
N PRO A 275 7.78 1.04 6.51
CA PRO A 275 8.78 1.29 7.53
C PRO A 275 9.96 2.04 6.90
N ILE A 276 10.48 3.02 7.63
CA ILE A 276 11.60 3.82 7.20
C ILE A 276 12.87 3.30 7.88
N VAL A 277 13.88 2.99 7.08
CA VAL A 277 15.21 2.58 7.54
C VAL A 277 16.22 3.58 7.01
N TYR A 278 17.13 4.02 7.87
CA TYR A 278 18.23 4.88 7.50
C TYR A 278 19.52 4.06 7.49
N GLY A 279 20.34 4.22 6.45
CA GLY A 279 21.68 3.62 6.36
C GLY A 279 22.74 4.63 5.92
N GLN A 280 23.89 4.66 6.59
CA GLN A 280 24.99 5.58 6.29
C GLN A 280 26.30 4.82 6.27
N TRP A 281 27.01 4.92 5.15
CA TRP A 281 28.39 4.46 5.08
C TRP A 281 29.33 5.55 5.57
N ILE A 282 30.35 5.13 6.30
CA ILE A 282 31.49 5.94 6.71
C ILE A 282 32.73 5.17 6.26
N SER A 283 33.68 5.79 5.57
CA SER A 283 34.90 5.10 5.15
C SER A 283 36.14 5.95 5.31
N GLY A 284 37.27 5.28 5.55
CA GLY A 284 38.52 5.92 5.96
C GLY A 284 39.72 4.99 5.82
N LEU A 285 40.90 5.59 5.98
CA LEU A 285 42.14 4.84 6.16
C LEU A 285 42.31 4.54 7.65
N LEU A 286 42.91 3.39 7.96
CA LEU A 286 43.05 2.79 9.30
C LEU A 286 43.16 3.82 10.45
N SER A 287 42.11 3.91 11.27
CA SER A 287 41.94 4.65 12.53
C SER A 287 42.21 6.17 12.57
N THR A 288 42.82 6.77 11.54
CA THR A 288 43.31 8.15 11.62
C THR A 288 42.43 9.17 10.90
N SER A 289 41.60 8.75 9.95
CA SER A 289 40.63 9.67 9.37
C SER A 289 39.40 9.03 8.71
N TRP A 290 38.22 9.58 9.00
CA TRP A 290 37.00 9.32 8.23
C TRP A 290 36.93 10.32 7.09
N ASN A 291 37.14 9.83 5.87
CA ASN A 291 37.29 10.68 4.70
C ASN A 291 35.98 10.79 3.94
N SER A 292 35.11 9.78 4.01
CA SER A 292 33.88 9.76 3.21
C SER A 292 32.64 9.33 3.96
N THR A 293 31.50 9.91 3.58
CA THR A 293 30.20 9.50 4.10
C THR A 293 29.07 9.82 3.15
N GLN A 294 28.08 8.94 3.12
CA GLN A 294 26.80 9.18 2.45
C GLN A 294 25.73 8.44 3.23
N ALA A 295 24.58 9.11 3.44
CA ALA A 295 23.43 8.54 4.12
C ALA A 295 22.25 8.44 3.15
N HIS A 296 21.41 7.43 3.37
CA HIS A 296 20.15 7.25 2.67
C HIS A 296 19.02 6.99 3.67
N GLU A 297 17.87 7.56 3.36
CA GLU A 297 16.57 7.13 3.85
C GLU A 297 16.00 6.11 2.87
N VAL A 298 15.51 4.99 3.39
CA VAL A 298 14.88 3.93 2.62
C VAL A 298 13.50 3.68 3.18
N ILE A 299 12.49 4.05 2.41
CA ILE A 299 11.11 3.63 2.67
C ILE A 299 10.97 2.25 2.03
N LEU A 300 10.85 1.20 2.85
CA LEU A 300 10.74 -0.16 2.31
C LEU A 300 9.45 -0.28 1.49
N GLY A 301 9.52 -0.91 0.33
CA GLY A 301 8.38 -1.23 -0.56
C GLY A 301 8.00 -2.71 -0.50
N GLY A 302 6.86 -3.17 -1.02
CA GLY A 302 6.46 -4.59 -0.94
C GLY A 302 4.99 -4.80 -1.23
N TYR A 303 4.48 -5.99 -0.90
CA TYR A 303 3.05 -6.25 -0.91
C TYR A 303 2.33 -5.32 0.07
N LEU A 304 1.29 -4.66 -0.40
CA LEU A 304 0.33 -4.02 0.50
C LEU A 304 -0.44 -5.10 1.28
N PRO A 305 -0.96 -4.78 2.47
CA PRO A 305 -1.56 -5.77 3.36
C PRO A 305 -3.01 -6.08 2.93
N HIS A 306 -3.19 -6.31 1.63
CA HIS A 306 -4.43 -6.78 1.03
C HIS A 306 -4.18 -7.91 0.05
N GLY A 307 -5.08 -8.88 0.01
CA GLY A 307 -4.92 -10.07 -0.82
C GLY A 307 -6.24 -10.54 -1.38
N ARG A 308 -6.18 -11.64 -2.14
CA ARG A 308 -7.37 -12.28 -2.65
C ARG A 308 -7.33 -13.79 -2.54
N ILE A 309 -8.51 -14.37 -2.36
CA ILE A 309 -8.77 -15.79 -2.50
C ILE A 309 -9.73 -15.94 -3.66
N TYR A 310 -9.40 -16.73 -4.67
CA TYR A 310 -10.18 -16.75 -5.90
C TYR A 310 -10.34 -18.16 -6.49
N ASP A 311 -11.53 -18.41 -7.04
CA ASP A 311 -11.82 -19.56 -7.89
C ASP A 311 -12.50 -19.05 -9.17
N LEU A 312 -11.91 -19.41 -10.30
CA LEU A 312 -12.35 -19.02 -11.64
C LEU A 312 -13.16 -20.11 -12.34
N THR A 313 -13.30 -21.28 -11.71
CA THR A 313 -13.97 -22.45 -12.29
C THR A 313 -15.46 -22.50 -11.95
N GLY A 314 -15.90 -21.79 -10.90
CA GLY A 314 -17.32 -21.62 -10.59
C GLY A 314 -17.58 -20.82 -9.32
N THR A 315 -18.83 -20.81 -8.89
CA THR A 315 -19.30 -20.13 -7.66
C THR A 315 -19.47 -21.07 -6.46
N THR A 316 -19.47 -22.38 -6.71
CA THR A 316 -19.78 -23.41 -5.71
C THR A 316 -18.54 -24.06 -5.11
N SER A 317 -17.35 -23.80 -5.64
CA SER A 317 -16.14 -24.37 -5.08
C SER A 317 -15.96 -23.91 -3.63
N PRO A 318 -15.67 -24.85 -2.70
CA PRO A 318 -15.35 -24.51 -1.32
C PRO A 318 -13.96 -23.87 -1.21
N THR A 319 -13.09 -24.08 -2.21
CA THR A 319 -11.68 -23.69 -2.18
C THR A 319 -11.27 -22.81 -3.36
N GLY A 320 -10.26 -21.98 -3.16
CA GLY A 320 -9.62 -21.18 -4.19
C GLY A 320 -8.11 -21.05 -3.99
N SER A 321 -7.48 -20.27 -4.85
CA SER A 321 -6.07 -19.91 -4.76
C SER A 321 -5.90 -18.63 -3.95
N VAL A 322 -4.91 -18.59 -3.05
CA VAL A 322 -4.56 -17.40 -2.28
C VAL A 322 -3.46 -16.64 -3.01
N GLN A 323 -3.63 -15.32 -3.16
CA GLN A 323 -2.62 -14.44 -3.70
C GLN A 323 -2.47 -13.22 -2.79
N VAL A 324 -1.24 -13.04 -2.28
CA VAL A 324 -0.83 -11.95 -1.39
C VAL A 324 -0.51 -10.71 -2.22
N GLY A 325 -0.84 -9.53 -1.68
CA GLY A 325 -0.63 -8.24 -2.33
C GLY A 325 -1.45 -8.04 -3.58
N SER A 326 -2.49 -8.84 -3.81
CA SER A 326 -3.36 -8.70 -4.97
C SER A 326 -4.77 -8.40 -4.50
N GLY A 327 -5.19 -7.16 -4.67
CA GLY A 327 -6.52 -6.69 -4.32
C GLY A 327 -6.80 -5.42 -5.07
N ILE A 328 -8.08 -5.21 -5.36
CA ILE A 328 -8.52 -4.03 -6.08
C ILE A 328 -8.62 -2.85 -5.12
N VAL A 329 -8.50 -1.63 -5.65
CA VAL A 329 -8.74 -0.43 -4.85
C VAL A 329 -10.26 -0.22 -4.72
N HIS A 330 -10.76 -0.20 -3.49
CA HIS A 330 -12.13 0.19 -3.19
C HIS A 330 -12.17 1.60 -2.60
N ARG A 331 -13.22 2.34 -2.96
CA ARG A 331 -13.74 3.42 -2.13
C ARG A 331 -14.91 2.88 -1.34
N ILE A 332 -14.93 3.17 -0.05
CA ILE A 332 -15.99 2.76 0.88
C ILE A 332 -16.64 4.00 1.49
N GLN A 333 -17.96 4.01 1.60
CA GLN A 333 -18.75 5.10 2.20
C GLN A 333 -19.88 4.55 3.06
#